data_AF-A0A1Q4PCJ9-F1
#
_entry.id   AF-A0A1Q4PCJ9-F1
#
_cell.length_a   1.000
_cell.length_b   1.000
_cell.length_c   1.000
_cell.angle_alpha   90.00
_cell.angle_beta   90.00
_cell.angle_gamma   90.00
#
_symmetry.space_group_name_H-M   'P 1'
#
loop_
_entity.id
_entity.type
_entity.pdbx_description
1 polymer ?
#
loop_
_entity_poly.entity_id
_entity_poly.type
_entity_poly.pdbx_seq_one_letter_code
_entity_poly.pdbx_strand_id
1 'polypeptide(L)'
;MGKITIILLLTFSCTKCLAFDISMSKECSGVDELEFVDCVKNSFIMSTITLKKAEVNIKEKIKKWNNDEDEAIRKEAVISLKRLESSNREFIRYRFAQCSFALTWGARVGRLAFSRLYPCYTELNKIRAMQLNNAYISDFQNPDEISSK
;
A
#
# COMPACT_ATOMS: atom_id res chain seq x y z
N MET A 1 3.49 -55.20 -23.58
CA MET A 1 4.08 -54.21 -22.65
C MET A 1 3.74 -52.81 -23.17
N GLY A 2 2.60 -52.25 -22.76
CA GLY A 2 2.21 -50.87 -23.11
C GLY A 2 2.40 -49.98 -21.88
N LYS A 3 3.24 -48.95 -21.97
CA LYS A 3 3.45 -47.99 -20.88
C LYS A 3 2.28 -47.02 -20.84
N ILE A 4 1.46 -47.09 -19.79
CA ILE A 4 0.42 -46.11 -19.50
C ILE A 4 1.10 -44.92 -18.83
N THR A 5 1.25 -43.82 -19.56
CA THR A 5 1.71 -42.55 -19.00
C THR A 5 0.50 -41.83 -18.39
N ILE A 6 0.44 -41.80 -17.05
CA ILE A 6 -0.55 -41.02 -16.32
C ILE A 6 -0.10 -39.55 -16.35
N ILE A 7 -0.82 -38.71 -17.09
CA ILE A 7 -0.63 -37.26 -17.04
C ILE A 7 -1.41 -36.74 -15.83
N LEU A 8 -0.69 -36.43 -14.75
CA LEU A 8 -1.26 -35.79 -13.57
C LEU A 8 -1.50 -34.29 -13.90
N LEU A 9 -2.70 -33.97 -14.38
CA LEU A 9 -3.15 -32.58 -14.52
C LEU A 9 -3.41 -32.01 -13.12
N LEU A 10 -2.38 -31.41 -12.52
CA LEU A 10 -2.54 -30.54 -11.37
C LEU A 10 -3.24 -29.26 -11.84
N THR A 11 -4.57 -29.29 -11.92
CA THR A 11 -5.35 -28.07 -11.98
C THR A 11 -5.20 -27.38 -10.63
N PHE A 12 -4.26 -26.44 -10.55
CA PHE A 12 -4.25 -25.45 -9.48
C PHE A 12 -5.49 -24.57 -9.71
N SER A 13 -6.65 -25.08 -9.30
CA SER A 13 -7.85 -24.28 -9.17
C SER A 13 -7.54 -23.31 -8.04
N CYS A 14 -7.02 -22.14 -8.41
CA CYS A 14 -7.02 -20.99 -7.53
C CYS A 14 -8.49 -20.55 -7.44
N THR A 15 -9.30 -21.29 -6.67
CA THR A 15 -10.67 -20.92 -6.29
C THR A 15 -10.69 -19.68 -5.39
N LYS A 16 -9.51 -19.12 -5.12
CA LYS A 16 -9.28 -17.78 -4.59
C LYS A 16 -8.24 -17.04 -5.44
N CYS A 17 -8.40 -17.03 -6.77
CA CYS A 17 -8.18 -15.77 -7.46
C CYS A 17 -9.13 -14.83 -6.75
N LEU A 18 -8.62 -14.12 -5.74
CA LEU A 18 -9.32 -13.06 -5.08
C LEU A 18 -9.72 -12.17 -6.24
N ALA A 19 -10.98 -12.28 -6.67
CA ALA A 19 -11.66 -11.16 -7.24
C ALA A 19 -11.22 -10.01 -6.35
N PHE A 20 -10.62 -8.99 -6.94
CA PHE A 20 -10.38 -7.72 -6.28
C PHE A 20 -11.76 -7.24 -5.86
N ASP A 21 -12.22 -7.78 -4.73
CA ASP A 21 -13.53 -7.61 -4.18
C ASP A 21 -13.42 -6.22 -3.63
N ILE A 22 -13.97 -5.29 -4.40
CA ILE A 22 -13.84 -3.86 -4.21
C ILE A 22 -14.25 -3.59 -2.77
N SER A 23 -13.31 -3.52 -1.83
CA SER A 23 -13.61 -3.36 -0.40
C SER A 23 -14.35 -2.04 -0.17
N MET A 24 -14.12 -1.05 -1.05
CA MET A 24 -14.85 0.20 -1.12
C MET A 24 -16.32 0.06 -1.54
N SER A 25 -16.65 -0.99 -2.32
CA SER A 25 -18.05 -1.29 -2.59
C SER A 25 -18.77 -1.57 -1.29
N LYS A 26 -18.08 -2.09 -0.26
CA LYS A 26 -18.65 -2.36 1.08
C LYS A 26 -18.69 -1.13 1.99
N GLU A 27 -17.66 -0.27 1.98
CA GLU A 27 -17.66 1.00 2.75
C GLU A 27 -18.74 1.97 2.23
N CYS A 28 -18.97 1.99 0.92
CA CYS A 28 -19.99 2.83 0.28
C CYS A 28 -21.20 2.02 -0.25
N SER A 29 -21.43 0.76 0.16
CA SER A 29 -22.55 -0.06 -0.37
C SER A 29 -23.93 0.38 0.14
N GLY A 30 -23.97 1.10 1.26
CA GLY A 30 -25.22 1.48 1.94
C GLY A 30 -25.64 2.94 1.75
N VAL A 31 -24.89 3.71 0.95
CA VAL A 31 -25.23 5.10 0.63
C VAL A 31 -26.09 5.16 -0.62
N ASP A 32 -27.00 6.14 -0.66
CA ASP A 32 -27.83 6.41 -1.82
C ASP A 32 -26.98 6.67 -3.07
N GLU A 33 -27.53 6.36 -4.25
CA GLU A 33 -26.83 6.49 -5.53
C GLU A 33 -26.32 7.91 -5.79
N LEU A 34 -26.99 8.93 -5.24
CA LEU A 34 -26.59 10.33 -5.30
C LEU A 34 -25.38 10.64 -4.41
N GLU A 35 -25.22 9.93 -3.31
CA GLU A 35 -24.14 10.14 -2.33
C GLU A 35 -22.93 9.23 -2.56
N PHE A 36 -23.08 8.15 -3.32
CA PHE A 36 -22.02 7.18 -3.60
C PHE A 36 -20.74 7.83 -4.14
N VAL A 37 -20.90 8.78 -5.08
CA VAL A 37 -19.76 9.49 -5.68
C VAL A 37 -18.98 10.27 -4.63
N ASP A 38 -19.68 10.94 -3.71
CA ASP A 38 -19.05 11.75 -2.67
C ASP A 38 -18.46 10.88 -1.56
N CYS A 39 -19.10 9.76 -1.21
CA CYS A 39 -18.51 8.73 -0.32
C CYS A 39 -17.15 8.26 -0.86
N VAL A 40 -17.09 7.87 -2.14
CA VAL A 40 -15.85 7.39 -2.76
C VAL A 40 -14.78 8.49 -2.86
N LYS A 41 -15.15 9.74 -3.17
CA LYS A 41 -14.20 10.88 -3.13
C LYS A 41 -13.62 11.06 -1.73
N ASN A 42 -14.48 11.06 -0.72
CA ASN A 42 -14.08 11.28 0.67
C ASN A 42 -13.17 10.16 1.16
N SER A 43 -13.46 8.89 0.85
CA SER A 43 -12.57 7.76 1.19
C SER A 43 -11.20 7.89 0.52
N PHE A 44 -11.14 8.35 -0.72
CA PHE A 44 -9.87 8.63 -1.39
C PHE A 44 -9.08 9.77 -0.74
N ILE A 45 -9.74 10.88 -0.39
CA ILE A 45 -9.11 12.01 0.30
C ILE A 45 -8.57 11.56 1.66
N MET A 46 -9.40 10.88 2.46
CA MET A 46 -9.03 10.42 3.79
C MET A 46 -7.88 9.42 3.76
N SER A 47 -7.90 8.45 2.84
CA SER A 47 -6.78 7.51 2.71
C SER A 47 -5.49 8.20 2.25
N THR A 48 -5.59 9.23 1.41
CA THR A 48 -4.43 10.04 0.99
C THR A 48 -3.82 10.80 2.17
N ILE A 49 -4.66 11.40 3.02
CA ILE A 49 -4.23 12.05 4.26
C ILE A 49 -3.57 11.04 5.20
N THR A 50 -4.17 9.87 5.39
CA THR A 50 -3.62 8.80 6.25
C THR A 50 -2.26 8.32 5.75
N LEU A 51 -2.11 8.12 4.43
CA LEU A 51 -0.82 7.78 3.83
C LEU A 51 0.22 8.88 4.08
N LYS A 52 -0.13 10.15 3.88
CA LYS A 52 0.78 11.28 4.12
C LYS A 52 1.24 11.37 5.57
N LYS A 53 0.34 11.14 6.52
CA LYS A 53 0.68 11.06 7.95
C LYS A 53 1.67 9.92 8.22
N ALA A 54 1.43 8.73 7.66
CA ALA A 54 2.34 7.59 7.81
C ALA A 54 3.74 7.86 7.22
N GLU A 55 3.81 8.51 6.05
CA GLU A 55 5.07 8.94 5.42
C GLU A 55 5.84 9.94 6.28
N VAL A 56 5.15 10.89 6.94
CA VAL A 56 5.77 11.84 7.87
C VAL A 56 6.27 11.13 9.12
N ASN A 57 5.45 10.28 9.74
CA ASN A 57 5.79 9.59 10.99
C ASN A 57 7.05 8.74 10.84
N ILE A 58 7.14 7.92 9.80
CA ILE A 58 8.34 7.09 9.56
C ILE A 58 9.58 7.94 9.26
N LYS A 59 9.41 9.05 8.54
CA LYS A 59 10.49 10.01 8.27
C LYS A 59 11.01 10.63 9.57
N GLU A 60 10.13 10.99 10.50
CA GLU A 60 10.51 11.53 11.80
C GLU A 60 11.23 10.50 12.67
N LYS A 61 10.78 9.24 12.69
CA LYS A 61 11.47 8.15 13.39
C LYS A 61 12.92 8.00 12.89
N ILE A 62 13.13 7.93 11.57
CA ILE A 62 14.48 7.82 10.99
C ILE A 62 15.32 9.07 11.27
N LYS A 63 14.70 10.27 11.26
CA LYS A 63 15.43 11.52 11.53
C LYS A 63 16.06 11.58 12.91
N LYS A 64 15.50 10.88 13.91
CA LYS A 64 16.05 10.84 15.28
C LYS A 64 17.48 10.30 15.29
N TRP A 65 17.81 9.37 14.40
CA TRP A 65 19.15 8.78 14.26
C TRP A 65 20.24 9.82 13.94
N ASN A 66 19.89 11.01 13.42
CA ASN A 66 20.88 12.07 13.17
C ASN A 66 21.48 12.64 14.47
N ASN A 67 20.81 12.44 15.60
CA ASN A 67 21.29 12.90 16.92
C ASN A 67 22.06 11.81 17.67
N ASP A 68 22.31 10.65 17.05
CA ASP A 68 23.10 9.57 17.63
C ASP A 68 24.58 9.96 17.73
N GLU A 69 25.32 9.41 18.71
CA GLU A 69 26.75 9.64 18.88
C GLU A 69 27.61 8.85 17.87
N ASP A 70 27.13 7.71 17.39
CA ASP A 70 27.80 6.89 16.38
C ASP A 70 27.63 7.51 14.98
N GLU A 71 28.77 7.82 14.33
CA GLU A 71 28.79 8.35 12.96
C GLU A 71 28.18 7.39 11.93
N ALA A 72 28.31 6.08 12.14
CA ALA A 72 27.72 5.08 11.26
C ALA A 72 26.18 5.14 11.29
N ILE A 73 25.59 5.32 12.47
CA ILE A 73 24.14 5.45 12.63
C ILE A 73 23.64 6.73 11.96
N ARG A 74 24.34 7.86 12.16
CA ARG A 74 24.00 9.12 11.47
C ARG A 74 24.08 9.00 9.95
N LYS A 75 25.08 8.29 9.41
CA LYS A 75 25.20 8.02 7.95
C LYS A 75 24.05 7.16 7.44
N GLU A 76 23.65 6.13 8.20
CA GLU A 76 22.54 5.26 7.82
C GLU A 76 21.21 6.02 7.77
N ALA A 77 21.01 7.01 8.66
CA ALA A 77 19.83 7.88 8.63
C ALA A 77 19.68 8.59 7.28
N VAL A 78 20.77 9.16 6.75
CA VAL A 78 20.77 9.86 5.45
C VAL A 78 20.44 8.91 4.31
N ILE A 79 21.02 7.70 4.32
CA ILE A 79 20.79 6.68 3.29
C ILE A 79 19.33 6.20 3.34
N SER A 80 18.83 5.90 4.54
CA SER A 80 17.48 5.43 4.78
C SER A 80 16.42 6.45 4.35
N LEU A 81 16.64 7.75 4.62
CA LEU A 81 15.76 8.82 4.15
C LEU A 81 15.70 8.89 2.61
N LYS A 82 16.84 8.80 1.92
CA LYS A 82 16.88 8.76 0.45
C LYS A 82 16.17 7.53 -0.11
N ARG A 83 16.33 6.37 0.53
CA ARG A 83 15.64 5.12 0.15
C ARG A 83 14.13 5.21 0.37
N LEU A 84 13.68 5.83 1.47
CA LEU A 84 12.26 6.09 1.72
C LEU A 84 11.66 6.99 0.63
N GLU A 85 12.34 8.07 0.24
CA GLU A 85 11.90 8.96 -0.84
C GLU A 85 11.80 8.22 -2.19
N SER A 86 12.78 7.38 -2.50
CA SER A 86 12.74 6.53 -3.70
C SER A 86 11.57 5.54 -3.64
N SER A 87 11.39 4.85 -2.51
CA SER A 87 10.29 3.90 -2.29
C SER A 87 8.91 4.56 -2.46
N ASN A 88 8.72 5.78 -1.95
CA ASN A 88 7.46 6.51 -2.09
C ASN A 88 7.19 6.91 -3.56
N ARG A 89 8.23 7.27 -4.32
CA ARG A 89 8.12 7.56 -5.76
C ARG A 89 7.70 6.33 -6.54
N GLU A 90 8.31 5.18 -6.29
CA GLU A 90 7.96 3.93 -6.96
C GLU A 90 6.57 3.45 -6.56
N PHE A 91 6.16 3.65 -5.30
CA PHE A 91 4.79 3.37 -4.87
C PHE A 91 3.75 4.18 -5.68
N ILE A 92 4.01 5.46 -5.93
CA ILE A 92 3.11 6.29 -6.76
C ILE A 92 2.97 5.72 -8.17
N ARG A 93 4.09 5.27 -8.78
CA ARG A 93 4.08 4.66 -10.12
C ARG A 93 3.34 3.32 -10.12
N TYR A 94 3.62 2.46 -9.15
CA TYR A 94 2.93 1.19 -8.96
C TYR A 94 1.42 1.40 -8.81
N ARG A 95 1.02 2.30 -7.90
CA ARG A 95 -0.38 2.64 -7.65
C ARG A 95 -1.07 3.14 -8.93
N PHE A 96 -0.42 4.03 -9.68
CA PHE A 96 -0.95 4.53 -10.94
C PHE A 96 -1.14 3.40 -11.96
N ALA A 97 -0.12 2.57 -12.18
CA ALA A 97 -0.18 1.47 -13.15
C ALA A 97 -1.25 0.43 -12.78
N GLN A 98 -1.29 -0.01 -11.52
CA GLN A 98 -2.27 -0.97 -11.04
C GLN A 98 -3.70 -0.48 -11.18
N CYS A 99 -3.98 0.75 -10.76
CA CYS A 99 -5.35 1.25 -10.83
C CYS A 99 -5.78 1.65 -12.24
N SER A 100 -4.84 2.04 -13.11
CA SER A 100 -5.14 2.27 -14.52
C SER A 100 -5.56 0.98 -15.22
N PHE A 101 -5.01 -0.18 -14.81
CA PHE A 101 -5.48 -1.47 -15.32
C PHE A 101 -6.95 -1.74 -14.97
N ALA A 102 -7.45 -1.30 -13.80
CA ALA A 102 -8.85 -1.47 -13.43
C ALA A 102 -9.85 -0.75 -14.37
N LEU A 103 -9.40 0.27 -15.12
CA LEU A 103 -10.20 0.94 -16.15
C LEU A 103 -10.44 0.07 -17.39
N THR A 104 -9.57 -0.91 -17.63
CA THR A 104 -9.64 -1.78 -18.84
C THR A 104 -10.87 -2.69 -18.84
N TRP A 105 -11.50 -2.89 -17.68
CA TRP A 105 -12.72 -3.67 -17.50
C TRP A 105 -14.00 -2.93 -17.92
N GLY A 106 -13.95 -2.17 -19.02
CA GLY A 106 -15.12 -1.51 -19.61
C GLY A 106 -15.51 -0.16 -19.00
N ALA A 107 -14.67 0.44 -18.16
CA ALA A 107 -14.97 1.68 -17.45
C ALA A 107 -14.10 2.84 -17.92
N ARG A 108 -14.15 3.18 -19.21
CA ARG A 108 -13.21 4.13 -19.82
C ARG A 108 -13.61 5.61 -19.68
N VAL A 109 -14.85 5.92 -19.31
CA VAL A 109 -15.35 7.31 -19.28
C VAL A 109 -16.35 7.55 -18.15
N GLY A 110 -16.36 8.78 -17.64
CA GLY A 110 -17.37 9.30 -16.73
C GLY A 110 -17.40 8.63 -15.34
N ARG A 111 -18.60 8.53 -14.76
CA ARG A 111 -18.85 8.02 -13.40
C ARG A 111 -18.29 6.59 -13.19
N LEU A 112 -18.26 5.77 -14.23
CA LEU A 112 -17.75 4.40 -14.16
C LEU A 112 -16.23 4.33 -14.01
N ALA A 113 -15.49 5.26 -14.63
CA ALA A 113 -14.04 5.35 -14.45
C ALA A 113 -13.70 5.78 -13.00
N PHE A 114 -14.46 6.76 -12.49
CA PHE A 114 -14.36 7.26 -11.12
C PHE A 114 -14.59 6.14 -10.09
N SER A 115 -15.66 5.35 -10.26
CA SER A 115 -16.03 4.27 -9.34
C SER A 115 -15.09 3.06 -9.36
N ARG A 116 -14.07 3.04 -10.23
CA ARG A 116 -13.04 1.99 -10.24
C ARG A 116 -11.66 2.50 -9.80
N LEU A 117 -11.27 3.70 -10.24
CA LEU A 117 -9.96 4.27 -9.91
C LEU A 117 -9.82 4.59 -8.42
N TYR A 118 -10.76 5.36 -7.87
CA TYR A 118 -10.63 5.86 -6.50
C TYR A 118 -10.72 4.76 -5.46
N PRO A 119 -11.57 3.73 -5.61
CA PRO A 119 -11.49 2.55 -4.77
C PRO A 119 -10.10 1.89 -4.79
N CYS A 120 -9.53 1.67 -5.98
CA CYS A 120 -8.20 1.09 -6.09
C CYS A 120 -7.13 1.96 -5.40
N TYR A 121 -7.12 3.27 -5.64
CA TYR A 121 -6.20 4.18 -4.97
C TYR A 121 -6.36 4.18 -3.45
N THR A 122 -7.60 4.15 -2.98
CA THR A 122 -7.90 4.18 -1.55
C THR A 122 -7.36 2.94 -0.85
N GLU A 123 -7.56 1.75 -1.42
CA GLU A 123 -7.07 0.51 -0.85
C GLU A 123 -5.54 0.48 -0.81
N LEU A 124 -4.88 0.82 -1.92
CA LEU A 124 -3.42 0.85 -1.97
C LEU A 124 -2.83 1.90 -1.01
N ASN A 125 -3.49 3.04 -0.83
CA ASN A 125 -3.10 4.03 0.19
C ASN A 125 -3.20 3.46 1.61
N LYS A 126 -4.32 2.79 1.95
CA LYS A 126 -4.53 2.17 3.27
C LYS A 126 -3.45 1.11 3.55
N ILE A 127 -3.19 0.22 2.60
CA ILE A 127 -2.16 -0.83 2.72
C ILE A 127 -0.78 -0.21 2.94
N ARG A 128 -0.39 0.77 2.12
CA ARG A 128 0.92 1.41 2.26
C ARG A 128 1.04 2.17 3.58
N ALA A 129 0.00 2.87 4.01
CA ALA A 129 0.00 3.54 5.31
C ALA A 129 0.20 2.55 6.47
N MET A 130 -0.47 1.40 6.41
CA MET A 130 -0.31 0.33 7.40
C MET A 130 1.11 -0.21 7.43
N GLN A 131 1.71 -0.49 6.26
CA GLN A 131 3.10 -0.93 6.15
C GLN A 131 4.07 0.07 6.76
N LEU A 132 3.89 1.37 6.50
CA LEU A 132 4.77 2.42 7.03
C LEU A 132 4.61 2.62 8.54
N ASN A 133 3.37 2.58 9.06
CA ASN A 133 3.12 2.74 10.49
C ASN A 133 3.63 1.57 11.31
N ASN A 134 3.54 0.35 10.76
CA ASN A 134 3.93 -0.89 11.43
C ASN A 134 5.38 -1.31 11.09
N ALA A 135 6.11 -0.52 10.31
CA ALA A 135 7.52 -0.78 10.05
C ALA A 135 8.30 -0.69 11.36
N TYR A 136 9.06 -1.75 11.66
CA TYR A 136 10.03 -1.73 12.74
C TYR A 136 11.19 -0.81 12.34
N ILE A 137 11.44 0.21 13.15
CA ILE A 137 12.52 1.18 12.99
C ILE A 137 13.23 1.20 14.34
N SER A 138 14.50 0.80 14.36
CA SER A 138 15.29 0.77 15.59
C SER A 138 15.31 2.14 16.26
N ASP A 139 15.16 2.15 17.58
CA ASP A 139 15.34 3.31 18.43
C ASP A 139 16.71 3.21 19.10
N PHE A 140 17.74 3.69 18.39
CA PHE A 140 19.12 3.71 18.90
C PHE A 140 19.32 4.61 20.12
N GLN A 141 18.30 5.38 20.51
CA GLN A 141 18.31 6.19 21.73
C GLN A 141 17.66 5.45 22.91
N ASN A 142 17.08 4.27 22.69
CA ASN A 142 16.45 3.44 23.73
C ASN A 142 17.46 2.43 24.29
N PRO A 143 17.87 2.54 25.57
CA PRO A 143 18.85 1.64 26.19
C PRO A 143 18.42 0.16 26.15
N ASP A 144 17.12 -0.12 26.20
CA ASP A 144 16.56 -1.47 26.24
C ASP A 144 16.74 -2.21 24.90
N GLU A 145 16.85 -1.50 23.76
CA GLU A 145 17.13 -2.09 22.45
C GLU A 145 18.63 -2.30 22.19
N ILE A 146 19.50 -1.59 22.92
CA ILE A 146 20.96 -1.67 22.78
C ILE A 146 21.51 -2.84 23.61
N SER A 147 20.91 -3.12 24.77
CA SER A 147 21.32 -4.17 25.71
C SER A 147 21.00 -5.60 25.24
N SER A 148 20.18 -5.79 24.20
CA SER A 148 19.71 -7.11 23.75
C SER A 148 20.52 -7.70 22.58
N LYS A 149 21.67 -7.11 22.24
CA LYS A 149 22.65 -7.65 21.28
C LYS A 149 23.91 -8.11 21.99
#